data_AF-A0A1A9EW56-F1
#
_entry.id   AF-A0A1A9EW56-F1
#
_cell.length_a   1.000
_cell.length_b   1.000
_cell.length_c   1.000
_cell.angle_alpha   90.00
_cell.angle_beta   90.00
_cell.angle_gamma   90.00
#
_symmetry.space_group_name_H-M   'P 1'
#
loop_
_entity.id
_entity.type
_entity.pdbx_description
1 polymer ?
#
loop_
_entity_poly.entity_id
_entity_poly.type
_entity_poly.pdbx_seq_one_letter_code
_entity_poly.pdbx_strand_id
1 'polypeptide(L)'
;MNSSSTTVLPIKRLILLAPVVWLAGCASVTPSWAPGWAGGSEAATVETATVEMATPATCTLLERQGPLRVALQDTRSKWGLEPAVALALLEPPLGGGRKRHVLPFGNTWDEYRIAESNWSATTDDIADAVDFLGWGVARNRQMLQLDIQQVDALYLAYRLGPGAYSQGVHKGIWIEKEAERVAARARQYSDELQRCPELVDSSRWEWRRLWSWW
;
A
#
# COMPACT_ATOMS: atom_id res chain seq x y z
N MET A 1 -46.25 4.39 -42.95
CA MET A 1 -45.65 5.28 -43.97
C MET A 1 -45.51 6.67 -43.36
N ASN A 2 -44.34 7.30 -43.57
CA ASN A 2 -43.84 8.57 -43.02
C ASN A 2 -43.62 8.59 -41.49
N SER A 3 -42.54 9.16 -40.94
CA SER A 3 -41.70 10.25 -41.44
C SER A 3 -40.21 10.09 -41.10
N SER A 4 -39.43 10.71 -41.98
CA SER A 4 -37.98 10.80 -42.04
C SER A 4 -37.38 11.91 -41.16
N SER A 5 -36.13 11.69 -40.73
CA SER A 5 -34.98 12.62 -40.74
C SER A 5 -34.92 13.87 -39.83
N THR A 6 -33.95 13.81 -38.90
CA THR A 6 -32.84 14.77 -38.61
C THR A 6 -32.96 16.26 -38.94
N THR A 7 -32.62 17.12 -37.97
CA THR A 7 -31.72 18.30 -38.14
C THR A 7 -31.35 18.96 -36.79
N VAL A 8 -30.10 18.79 -36.32
CA VAL A 8 -28.99 19.76 -36.13
C VAL A 8 -29.29 21.02 -35.28
N LEU A 9 -28.63 21.09 -34.12
CA LEU A 9 -28.46 22.26 -33.25
C LEU A 9 -27.23 23.09 -33.68
N PRO A 10 -27.29 24.44 -33.74
CA PRO A 10 -26.09 25.27 -33.88
C PRO A 10 -25.53 25.75 -32.53
N ILE A 11 -24.30 25.34 -32.24
CA ILE A 11 -23.44 25.84 -31.15
C ILE A 11 -22.87 27.21 -31.58
N LYS A 12 -23.28 28.29 -30.91
CA LYS A 12 -22.64 29.62 -31.07
C LYS A 12 -21.44 29.73 -30.14
N ARG A 13 -20.25 29.77 -30.74
CA ARG A 13 -18.97 30.14 -30.12
C ARG A 13 -19.01 31.62 -29.72
N LEU A 14 -18.69 31.91 -28.46
CA LEU A 14 -18.46 33.27 -27.97
C LEU A 14 -17.04 33.30 -27.39
N ILE A 15 -16.11 33.85 -28.17
CA ILE A 15 -14.72 34.09 -27.77
C ILE A 15 -14.69 35.53 -27.22
N LEU A 16 -14.46 35.66 -25.91
CA LEU A 16 -14.20 36.94 -25.26
C LEU A 16 -12.68 37.15 -25.20
N LEU A 17 -12.21 38.19 -25.87
CA LEU A 17 -10.81 38.67 -25.84
C LEU A 17 -10.61 39.51 -24.59
N ALA A 18 -9.70 39.10 -23.70
CA ALA A 18 -9.22 39.91 -22.59
C ALA A 18 -7.93 40.67 -23.02
N PRO A 19 -7.79 41.97 -22.71
CA PRO A 19 -6.58 42.72 -23.00
C PRO A 19 -5.46 42.36 -22.01
N VAL A 20 -4.32 41.94 -22.55
CA VAL A 20 -3.07 41.71 -21.80
C VAL A 20 -2.45 43.08 -21.50
N VAL A 21 -2.53 43.52 -20.25
CA VAL A 21 -1.80 44.69 -19.74
C VAL A 21 -0.39 44.23 -19.35
N TRP A 22 0.60 44.57 -20.17
CA TRP A 22 2.02 44.41 -19.81
C TRP A 22 2.46 45.61 -18.97
N LEU A 23 2.59 45.42 -17.66
CA LEU A 23 3.34 46.35 -16.81
C LEU A 23 4.83 46.07 -16.98
N ALA A 24 5.54 46.99 -17.65
CA ALA A 24 6.99 47.01 -17.71
C ALA A 24 7.55 47.41 -16.33
N GLY A 25 7.87 46.42 -15.50
CA GLY A 25 8.68 46.63 -14.30
C GLY A 25 10.14 46.89 -14.69
N CYS A 26 10.68 48.02 -14.27
CA CYS A 26 12.10 48.33 -14.38
C CYS A 26 12.89 47.41 -13.44
N ALA A 27 13.49 46.35 -13.96
CA ALA A 27 14.56 45.63 -13.28
C ALA A 27 15.88 46.38 -13.56
N SER A 28 16.48 46.95 -12.52
CA SER A 28 17.80 47.56 -12.56
C SER A 28 18.85 46.50 -12.88
N VAL A 29 19.31 46.46 -14.12
CA VAL A 29 20.45 45.64 -14.56
C VAL A 29 21.72 46.25 -13.98
N THR A 30 22.35 45.57 -13.02
CA THR A 30 23.69 45.92 -12.58
C THR A 30 24.70 45.47 -13.65
N PRO A 31 25.59 46.36 -14.13
CA PRO A 31 26.57 46.00 -15.15
C PRO A 31 27.62 45.03 -14.60
N SER A 32 28.01 44.06 -15.42
CA SER A 32 28.85 42.90 -15.07
C SER A 32 30.32 43.19 -14.76
N TRP A 33 30.73 44.45 -14.66
CA TRP A 33 32.13 44.84 -14.43
C TRP A 33 32.35 45.52 -13.07
N ALA A 34 31.35 45.53 -12.19
CA ALA A 34 31.49 46.13 -10.86
C ALA A 34 32.44 45.28 -9.98
N PRO A 35 33.54 45.86 -9.46
CA PRO A 35 34.46 45.15 -8.57
C PRO A 35 33.81 44.87 -7.19
N GLY A 36 33.96 43.63 -6.71
CA GLY A 36 33.21 43.03 -5.59
C GLY A 36 33.59 43.49 -4.17
N TRP A 37 33.62 44.79 -3.88
CA TRP A 37 33.87 45.32 -2.52
C TRP A 37 32.72 46.16 -1.95
N ALA A 38 31.58 46.27 -2.64
CA ALA A 38 30.34 46.80 -2.06
C ALA A 38 29.67 45.71 -1.19
N GLY A 39 30.24 45.49 0.00
CA GLY A 39 29.69 44.62 1.02
C GLY A 39 28.36 45.15 1.56
N GLY A 40 27.27 44.46 1.21
CA GLY A 40 26.05 44.41 2.01
C GLY A 40 26.01 43.06 2.71
N SER A 41 26.13 43.05 4.03
CA SER A 41 25.89 41.84 4.83
C SER A 41 24.38 41.55 4.81
N GLU A 42 23.93 40.78 3.83
CA GLU A 42 22.68 40.04 3.99
C GLU A 42 22.92 39.02 5.08
N ALA A 43 22.39 39.31 6.26
CA ALA A 43 22.17 38.31 7.29
C ALA A 43 21.32 37.22 6.63
N ALA A 44 21.96 36.12 6.25
CA ALA A 44 21.29 34.92 5.81
C ALA A 44 20.34 34.52 6.94
N THR A 45 19.06 34.86 6.77
CA THR A 45 18.00 34.25 7.54
C THR A 45 18.10 32.77 7.23
N VAL A 46 18.60 32.00 8.19
CA VAL A 46 18.45 30.55 8.20
C VAL A 46 16.95 30.33 8.31
N GLU A 47 16.31 30.21 7.16
CA GLU A 47 14.97 29.70 7.06
C GLU A 47 15.07 28.24 7.43
N THR A 48 14.90 27.94 8.72
CA THR A 48 14.63 26.59 9.20
C THR A 48 13.35 26.14 8.52
N ALA A 49 13.49 25.58 7.32
CA ALA A 49 12.43 24.87 6.65
C ALA A 49 12.01 23.75 7.59
N THR A 50 10.82 23.89 8.15
CA THR A 50 10.12 22.78 8.78
C THR A 50 9.97 21.72 7.71
N VAL A 51 10.71 20.62 7.82
CA VAL A 51 10.45 19.43 7.01
C VAL A 51 9.06 18.95 7.41
N GLU A 52 8.04 19.30 6.62
CA GLU A 52 6.76 18.62 6.68
C GLU A 52 7.06 17.14 6.50
N MET A 53 6.83 16.34 7.54
CA MET A 53 6.99 14.90 7.45
C MET A 53 5.93 14.39 6.47
N ALA A 54 6.33 14.17 5.22
CA ALA A 54 5.45 13.62 4.21
C ALA A 54 4.84 12.29 4.70
N THR A 55 3.54 12.16 4.52
CA THR A 55 2.80 10.92 4.81
C THR A 55 3.45 9.75 4.07
N PRO A 56 3.78 8.63 4.74
CA PRO A 56 4.34 7.46 4.07
C PRO A 56 3.48 6.97 2.92
N ALA A 57 4.12 6.45 1.88
CA ALA A 57 3.42 5.88 0.73
C ALA A 57 2.46 4.76 1.14
N THR A 58 2.83 3.95 2.15
CA THR A 58 1.96 2.90 2.71
C THR A 58 0.68 3.46 3.33
N CYS A 59 0.75 4.59 4.03
CA CYS A 59 -0.46 5.23 4.60
C CYS A 59 -1.38 5.73 3.48
N THR A 60 -0.82 6.42 2.48
CA THR A 60 -1.60 6.88 1.32
C THR A 60 -2.22 5.73 0.52
N LEU A 61 -1.55 4.58 0.46
CA LEU A 61 -2.09 3.36 -0.15
C LEU A 61 -3.34 2.89 0.60
N LEU A 62 -3.28 2.77 1.94
CA LEU A 62 -4.39 2.27 2.75
C LEU A 62 -5.58 3.23 2.82
N GLU A 63 -5.33 4.54 2.73
CA GLU A 63 -6.40 5.54 2.59
C GLU A 63 -7.19 5.36 1.29
N ARG A 64 -6.49 5.07 0.19
CA ARG A 64 -7.10 4.90 -1.14
C ARG A 64 -7.73 3.52 -1.32
N GLN A 65 -7.22 2.50 -0.64
CA GLN A 65 -7.65 1.12 -0.77
C GLN A 65 -8.42 0.64 0.46
N GLY A 66 -9.69 1.03 0.54
CA GLY A 66 -10.60 0.58 1.61
C GLY A 66 -10.65 -0.94 1.80
N PRO A 67 -10.80 -1.76 0.73
CA PRO A 67 -10.83 -3.22 0.87
C PRO A 67 -9.56 -3.82 1.47
N LEU A 68 -8.38 -3.41 0.99
CA LEU A 68 -7.09 -3.85 1.55
C LEU A 68 -6.98 -3.48 3.03
N ARG A 69 -7.35 -2.25 3.38
CA ARG A 69 -7.31 -1.77 4.77
C ARG A 69 -8.19 -2.61 5.69
N VAL A 70 -9.43 -2.88 5.29
CA VAL A 70 -10.35 -3.72 6.08
C VAL A 70 -9.82 -5.15 6.18
N ALA A 71 -9.31 -5.71 5.09
CA ALA A 71 -8.76 -7.06 5.09
C ALA A 71 -7.57 -7.23 6.05
N LEU A 72 -6.67 -6.23 6.12
CA LEU A 72 -5.55 -6.22 7.07
C LEU A 72 -6.03 -6.17 8.53
N GLN A 73 -7.06 -5.36 8.81
CA GLN A 73 -7.66 -5.25 10.15
C GLN A 73 -8.33 -6.56 10.57
N ASP A 74 -9.20 -7.10 9.72
CA ASP A 74 -9.93 -8.35 9.98
C ASP A 74 -8.96 -9.52 10.16
N THR A 75 -7.93 -9.61 9.32
CA THR A 75 -6.91 -10.66 9.38
C THR A 75 -6.03 -10.55 10.64
N ARG A 76 -5.68 -9.34 11.07
CA ARG A 76 -4.97 -9.14 12.33
C ARG A 76 -5.81 -9.62 13.51
N SER A 77 -7.09 -9.23 13.54
CA SER A 77 -8.01 -9.60 14.63
C SER A 77 -8.30 -11.10 14.66
N LYS A 78 -8.45 -11.73 13.49
CA LYS A 78 -8.77 -13.16 13.36
C LYS A 78 -7.57 -14.08 13.57
N TRP A 79 -6.42 -13.74 12.99
CA TRP A 79 -5.25 -14.63 12.91
C TRP A 79 -4.03 -14.14 13.68
N GLY A 80 -4.04 -12.90 14.18
CA GLY A 80 -2.86 -12.28 14.80
C GLY A 80 -1.75 -11.95 13.80
N LEU A 81 -2.05 -11.90 12.49
CA LEU A 81 -1.08 -11.51 11.48
C LEU A 81 -0.96 -9.98 11.43
N GLU A 82 0.22 -9.47 11.76
CA GLU A 82 0.48 -8.03 11.75
C GLU A 82 0.32 -7.43 10.34
N PRO A 83 -0.37 -6.28 10.18
CA PRO A 83 -0.62 -5.65 8.87
C PRO A 83 0.66 -5.40 8.05
N ALA A 84 1.75 -5.04 8.73
CA ALA A 84 3.06 -4.85 8.10
C ALA A 84 3.61 -6.16 7.49
N VAL A 85 3.41 -7.28 8.17
CA VAL A 85 3.84 -8.60 7.70
C VAL A 85 2.94 -9.04 6.53
N ALA A 86 1.63 -8.87 6.65
CA ALA A 86 0.71 -9.16 5.54
C ALA A 86 1.07 -8.37 4.27
N LEU A 87 1.28 -7.05 4.39
CA LEU A 87 1.71 -6.21 3.26
C LEU A 87 3.03 -6.67 2.63
N ALA A 88 3.97 -7.17 3.43
CA ALA A 88 5.25 -7.65 2.93
C ALA A 88 5.16 -8.98 2.18
N LEU A 89 4.19 -9.84 2.56
CA LEU A 89 3.94 -11.14 1.96
C LEU A 89 3.08 -11.09 0.69
N LEU A 90 2.32 -10.01 0.49
CA LEU A 90 1.49 -9.84 -0.71
C LEU A 90 2.35 -9.61 -1.97
N GLU A 91 1.89 -10.17 -3.08
CA GLU A 91 2.52 -10.02 -4.39
C GLU A 91 2.06 -8.72 -5.07
N PRO A 92 2.98 -7.79 -5.42
CA PRO A 92 2.65 -6.58 -6.15
C PRO A 92 2.23 -6.86 -7.61
N PRO A 93 1.46 -5.97 -8.25
CA PRO A 93 0.87 -4.76 -7.70
C PRO A 93 -0.37 -5.07 -6.87
N LEU A 94 -0.55 -4.35 -5.77
CA LEU A 94 -1.74 -4.45 -4.90
C LEU A 94 -2.95 -3.72 -5.50
N GLY A 95 -3.02 -3.60 -6.82
CA GLY A 95 -4.08 -2.87 -7.51
C GLY A 95 -4.02 -3.02 -9.04
N GLY A 96 -5.18 -2.86 -9.68
CA GLY A 96 -5.37 -2.88 -11.13
C GLY A 96 -5.54 -4.30 -11.71
N GLY A 97 -6.63 -4.52 -12.47
CA GLY A 97 -6.92 -5.75 -13.21
C GLY A 97 -7.04 -7.03 -12.34
N ARG A 98 -7.46 -8.15 -12.95
CA ARG A 98 -7.44 -9.46 -12.29
C ARG A 98 -6.00 -9.98 -12.23
N LYS A 99 -5.31 -9.74 -11.10
CA LYS A 99 -3.97 -10.26 -10.81
C LYS A 99 -4.01 -10.98 -9.46
N ARG A 100 -3.26 -12.08 -9.34
CA ARG A 100 -3.18 -12.84 -8.09
C ARG A 100 -2.34 -12.06 -7.08
N HIS A 101 -2.87 -11.88 -5.88
CA HIS A 101 -2.19 -11.21 -4.77
C HIS A 101 -1.36 -12.17 -3.92
N VAL A 102 -1.55 -13.47 -4.12
CA VAL A 102 -0.86 -14.56 -3.42
C VAL A 102 -0.53 -15.69 -4.38
N LEU A 103 0.51 -16.46 -4.04
CA LEU A 103 0.95 -17.63 -4.79
C LEU A 103 0.94 -18.87 -3.88
N PRO A 104 -0.22 -19.51 -3.70
CA PRO A 104 -0.35 -20.74 -2.94
C PRO A 104 0.56 -21.84 -3.49
N PHE A 105 1.11 -22.66 -2.60
CA PHE A 105 1.92 -23.82 -2.97
C PHE A 105 1.05 -25.09 -3.01
N GLY A 106 1.15 -25.89 -4.08
CA GLY A 106 0.39 -27.13 -4.21
C GLY A 106 -1.13 -26.92 -4.09
N ASN A 107 -1.76 -27.68 -3.21
CA ASN A 107 -3.21 -27.65 -2.91
C ASN A 107 -3.59 -26.73 -1.73
N THR A 108 -2.65 -25.93 -1.21
CA THR A 108 -2.88 -25.11 0.00
C THR A 108 -4.04 -24.14 -0.11
N TRP A 109 -4.35 -23.66 -1.33
CA TRP A 109 -5.51 -22.82 -1.57
C TRP A 109 -6.84 -23.54 -1.35
N ASP A 110 -6.96 -24.78 -1.82
CA ASP A 110 -8.18 -25.56 -1.63
C ASP A 110 -8.32 -26.02 -0.17
N GLU A 111 -7.20 -26.33 0.49
CA GLU A 111 -7.20 -26.60 1.93
C GLU A 111 -7.73 -25.39 2.72
N TYR A 112 -7.30 -24.19 2.36
CA TYR A 112 -7.83 -22.95 2.94
C TYR A 112 -9.33 -22.78 2.69
N ARG A 113 -9.78 -22.93 1.44
CA ARG A 113 -11.21 -22.79 1.08
C ARG A 113 -12.09 -23.77 1.86
N ILE A 114 -11.60 -24.99 2.07
CA ILE A 114 -12.26 -26.01 2.89
C ILE A 114 -12.27 -25.59 4.36
N ALA A 115 -11.11 -25.21 4.91
CA ALA A 115 -10.95 -24.87 6.32
C ALA A 115 -11.83 -23.67 6.73
N GLU A 116 -11.87 -22.65 5.89
CA GLU A 116 -12.65 -21.42 6.12
C GLU A 116 -14.07 -21.51 5.57
N SER A 117 -14.48 -22.64 4.99
CA SER A 117 -15.77 -22.82 4.32
C SER A 117 -16.07 -21.75 3.26
N ASN A 118 -15.03 -21.16 2.66
CA ASN A 118 -15.12 -20.08 1.67
C ASN A 118 -14.85 -20.61 0.25
N TRP A 119 -15.84 -21.29 -0.32
CA TRP A 119 -15.71 -21.87 -1.66
C TRP A 119 -15.67 -20.84 -2.78
N SER A 120 -16.15 -19.62 -2.55
CA SER A 120 -16.07 -18.53 -3.52
C SER A 120 -14.72 -17.82 -3.54
N ALA A 121 -13.82 -18.11 -2.59
CA ALA A 121 -12.58 -17.37 -2.45
C ALA A 121 -11.72 -17.41 -3.71
N THR A 122 -11.20 -16.25 -4.11
CA THR A 122 -10.29 -16.15 -5.27
C THR A 122 -8.97 -15.46 -4.92
N THR A 123 -7.88 -15.93 -5.55
CA THR A 123 -6.54 -15.35 -5.32
C THR A 123 -6.36 -13.93 -5.85
N ASP A 124 -7.29 -13.45 -6.68
CA ASP A 124 -7.34 -12.09 -7.22
C ASP A 124 -8.23 -11.14 -6.41
N ASP A 125 -8.99 -11.63 -5.43
CA ASP A 125 -9.61 -10.79 -4.42
C ASP A 125 -8.62 -10.51 -3.30
N ILE A 126 -8.43 -9.23 -2.96
CA ILE A 126 -7.44 -8.82 -1.98
C ILE A 126 -7.83 -9.25 -0.55
N ALA A 127 -9.13 -9.31 -0.23
CA ALA A 127 -9.57 -9.71 1.09
C ALA A 127 -9.36 -11.21 1.30
N ASP A 128 -9.74 -12.02 0.31
CA ASP A 128 -9.50 -13.47 0.33
C ASP A 128 -8.00 -13.79 0.39
N ALA A 129 -7.18 -13.04 -0.36
CA ALA A 129 -5.74 -13.22 -0.38
C ALA A 129 -5.09 -12.91 0.99
N VAL A 130 -5.50 -11.82 1.65
CA VAL A 130 -4.97 -11.44 2.97
C VAL A 130 -5.45 -12.40 4.06
N ASP A 131 -6.71 -12.85 4.03
CA ASP A 131 -7.20 -13.87 4.98
C ASP A 131 -6.46 -15.20 4.80
N PHE A 132 -6.19 -15.62 3.55
CA PHE A 132 -5.36 -16.78 3.25
C PHE A 132 -3.94 -16.68 3.84
N LEU A 133 -3.29 -15.50 3.75
CA LEU A 133 -1.99 -15.28 4.40
C LEU A 133 -2.11 -15.43 5.92
N GLY A 134 -3.15 -14.88 6.53
CA GLY A 134 -3.45 -15.00 7.95
C GLY A 134 -3.58 -16.47 8.40
N TRP A 135 -4.46 -17.21 7.73
CA TRP A 135 -4.67 -18.64 7.95
C TRP A 135 -3.36 -19.44 7.80
N GLY A 136 -2.62 -19.20 6.72
CA GLY A 136 -1.39 -19.93 6.42
C GLY A 136 -0.28 -19.66 7.44
N VAL A 137 -0.09 -18.39 7.84
CA VAL A 137 0.86 -18.01 8.88
C VAL A 137 0.46 -18.61 10.22
N ALA A 138 -0.80 -18.54 10.63
CA ALA A 138 -1.27 -19.12 11.88
C ALA A 138 -1.01 -20.63 11.95
N ARG A 139 -1.35 -21.35 10.86
CA ARG A 139 -1.08 -22.79 10.72
C ARG A 139 0.43 -23.09 10.80
N ASN A 140 1.25 -22.36 10.07
CA ASN A 140 2.71 -22.59 10.06
C ASN A 140 3.35 -22.30 11.42
N ARG A 141 2.92 -21.24 12.11
CA ARG A 141 3.37 -20.93 13.48
C ARG A 141 3.07 -22.07 14.44
N GLN A 142 1.87 -22.64 14.37
CA GLN A 142 1.49 -23.77 15.21
C GLN A 142 2.32 -25.03 14.88
N MET A 143 2.51 -25.34 13.60
CA MET A 143 3.23 -26.56 13.18
C MET A 143 4.74 -26.50 13.42
N LEU A 144 5.33 -25.32 13.27
CA LEU A 144 6.79 -25.12 13.28
C LEU A 144 7.28 -24.38 14.53
N GLN A 145 6.38 -24.00 15.44
CA GLN A 145 6.69 -23.21 16.64
C GLN A 145 7.40 -21.88 16.32
N LEU A 146 7.00 -21.24 15.22
CA LEU A 146 7.54 -19.96 14.78
C LEU A 146 6.84 -18.80 15.50
N ASP A 147 7.63 -17.80 15.87
CA ASP A 147 7.12 -16.53 16.37
C ASP A 147 6.66 -15.63 15.20
N ILE A 148 5.70 -14.74 15.46
CA ILE A 148 5.20 -13.80 14.46
C ILE A 148 6.30 -12.83 13.97
N GLN A 149 7.31 -12.57 14.80
CA GLN A 149 8.45 -11.71 14.47
C GLN A 149 9.46 -12.38 13.53
N GLN A 150 9.39 -13.71 13.32
CA GLN A 150 10.27 -14.45 12.42
C GLN A 150 9.76 -14.40 10.98
N VAL A 151 9.62 -13.20 10.42
CA VAL A 151 8.97 -12.95 9.12
C VAL A 151 9.64 -13.69 7.95
N ASP A 152 10.96 -13.81 7.96
CA ASP A 152 11.75 -14.57 6.99
C ASP A 152 11.38 -16.07 7.04
N ALA A 153 11.37 -16.66 8.23
CA ALA A 153 10.95 -18.05 8.42
C ALA A 153 9.48 -18.27 8.01
N LEU A 154 8.60 -17.35 8.35
CA LEU A 154 7.19 -17.40 7.95
C LEU A 154 7.02 -17.34 6.44
N TYR A 155 7.76 -16.47 5.75
CA TYR A 155 7.76 -16.39 4.29
C TYR A 155 8.22 -17.71 3.66
N LEU A 156 9.32 -18.29 4.16
CA LEU A 156 9.84 -19.56 3.65
C LEU A 156 8.85 -20.71 3.87
N ALA A 157 8.28 -20.81 5.08
CA ALA A 157 7.29 -21.83 5.41
C ALA A 157 6.01 -21.66 4.57
N TYR A 158 5.58 -20.43 4.29
CA TYR A 158 4.46 -20.14 3.43
C TYR A 158 4.74 -20.51 1.96
N ARG A 159 5.92 -20.15 1.45
CA ARG A 159 6.25 -20.31 0.02
C ARG A 159 6.59 -21.76 -0.36
N LEU A 160 7.26 -22.49 0.54
CA LEU A 160 7.70 -23.87 0.32
C LEU A 160 6.80 -24.92 0.97
N GLY A 161 5.96 -24.49 1.93
CA GLY A 161 5.24 -25.37 2.83
C GLY A 161 6.06 -25.76 4.08
N PRO A 162 5.38 -26.16 5.18
CA PRO A 162 6.03 -26.41 6.47
C PRO A 162 6.99 -27.60 6.45
N GLY A 163 6.70 -28.65 5.66
CA GLY A 163 7.55 -29.83 5.54
C GLY A 163 8.90 -29.53 4.87
N ALA A 164 8.87 -28.85 3.72
CA ALA A 164 10.09 -28.47 2.99
C ALA A 164 10.93 -27.45 3.78
N TYR A 165 10.27 -26.52 4.48
CA TYR A 165 10.97 -25.61 5.39
C TYR A 165 11.70 -26.37 6.50
N SER A 166 11.01 -27.29 7.19
CA SER A 166 11.58 -28.12 8.27
C SER A 166 12.76 -28.99 7.78
N GLN A 167 12.68 -29.51 6.56
CA GLN A 167 13.77 -30.27 5.91
C GLN A 167 14.95 -29.39 5.46
N GLY A 168 14.84 -28.06 5.52
CA GLY A 168 15.90 -27.14 5.13
C GLY A 168 16.06 -26.97 3.61
N VAL A 169 15.00 -27.20 2.81
CA VAL A 169 15.02 -27.08 1.34
C VAL A 169 15.36 -25.66 0.87
N HIS A 170 15.14 -24.66 1.72
CA HIS A 170 15.50 -23.27 1.45
C HIS A 170 17.01 -23.02 1.48
N LYS A 171 17.80 -23.88 2.13
CA LYS A 171 19.20 -23.62 2.41
C LYS A 171 20.04 -23.61 1.14
N GLY A 172 20.81 -22.54 0.94
CA GLY A 172 21.79 -22.45 -0.15
C GLY A 172 21.18 -22.16 -1.53
N ILE A 173 19.90 -21.77 -1.58
CA ILE A 173 19.24 -21.33 -2.82
C ILE A 173 18.80 -19.87 -2.71
N TRP A 174 18.36 -19.30 -3.83
CA TRP A 174 18.04 -17.87 -3.94
C TRP A 174 16.93 -17.38 -3.00
N ILE A 175 16.07 -18.28 -2.51
CA ILE A 175 14.87 -17.92 -1.73
C ILE A 175 15.19 -17.38 -0.33
N GLU A 176 16.33 -17.73 0.27
CA GLU A 176 16.76 -17.17 1.56
C GLU A 176 16.94 -15.64 1.45
N LYS A 177 17.57 -15.19 0.37
CA LYS A 177 17.75 -13.75 0.11
C LYS A 177 16.43 -13.04 -0.14
N GLU A 178 15.44 -13.73 -0.71
CA GLU A 178 14.11 -13.15 -0.87
C GLU A 178 13.39 -13.04 0.48
N ALA A 179 13.50 -14.07 1.34
CA ALA A 179 12.97 -14.04 2.69
C ALA A 179 13.55 -12.88 3.53
N GLU A 180 14.86 -12.63 3.41
CA GLU A 180 15.52 -11.48 4.03
C GLU A 180 14.95 -10.13 3.55
N ARG A 181 14.71 -9.98 2.25
CA ARG A 181 14.10 -8.77 1.67
C ARG A 181 12.67 -8.58 2.17
N VAL A 182 11.89 -9.65 2.25
CA VAL A 182 10.52 -9.62 2.77
C VAL A 182 10.53 -9.19 4.24
N ALA A 183 11.42 -9.75 5.06
CA ALA A 183 11.56 -9.34 6.45
C ALA A 183 11.98 -7.87 6.59
N ALA A 184 12.89 -7.38 5.73
CA ALA A 184 13.26 -5.96 5.70
C ALA A 184 12.08 -5.07 5.30
N ARG A 185 11.29 -5.47 4.31
CA ARG A 185 10.09 -4.75 3.88
C ARG A 185 9.01 -4.72 4.96
N ALA A 186 8.83 -5.82 5.70
CA ALA A 186 7.90 -5.87 6.83
C ALA A 186 8.30 -4.88 7.94
N ARG A 187 9.60 -4.77 8.25
CA ARG A 187 10.11 -3.76 9.19
C ARG A 187 9.83 -2.34 8.69
N GLN A 188 10.13 -2.05 7.43
CA GLN A 188 9.83 -0.76 6.82
C GLN A 188 8.34 -0.42 6.91
N TYR A 189 7.45 -1.35 6.54
CA TYR A 189 6.01 -1.13 6.65
C TYR A 189 5.55 -0.94 8.10
N SER A 190 6.16 -1.63 9.06
CA SER A 190 5.87 -1.41 10.47
C SER A 190 6.19 0.03 10.90
N ASP A 191 7.36 0.54 10.53
CA ASP A 191 7.79 1.92 10.83
C ASP A 191 6.89 2.96 10.14
N GLU A 192 6.45 2.68 8.91
CA GLU A 192 5.55 3.55 8.16
C GLU A 192 4.14 3.57 8.79
N LEU A 193 3.60 2.41 9.16
CA LEU A 193 2.26 2.28 9.74
C LEU A 193 2.15 2.90 11.14
N GLN A 194 3.26 3.04 11.87
CA GLN A 194 3.28 3.81 13.12
C GLN A 194 2.89 5.28 12.93
N ARG A 195 2.97 5.82 11.69
CA ARG A 195 2.56 7.19 11.37
C ARG A 195 1.07 7.33 11.04
N CYS A 196 0.36 6.22 10.87
CA CYS A 196 -1.08 6.19 10.56
C CYS A 196 -1.79 5.00 11.27
N PRO A 197 -1.67 4.89 12.61
CA PRO A 197 -2.16 3.73 13.36
C PRO A 197 -3.67 3.52 13.22
N GLU A 198 -4.44 4.58 13.03
CA GLU A 198 -5.90 4.55 12.82
C GLU A 198 -6.32 3.79 11.56
N LEU A 199 -5.44 3.64 10.57
CA LEU A 199 -5.74 2.89 9.35
C LEU A 199 -5.68 1.38 9.58
N VAL A 200 -4.96 0.90 10.59
CA VAL A 200 -4.70 -0.53 10.82
C VAL A 200 -5.23 -1.06 12.15
N ASP A 201 -5.82 -0.19 12.97
CA ASP A 201 -6.46 -0.52 14.23
C ASP A 201 -7.98 -0.73 14.03
N SER A 202 -8.50 -1.92 14.36
CA SER A 202 -9.93 -2.26 14.17
C SER A 202 -10.84 -1.69 15.25
N SER A 203 -10.27 -1.38 16.44
CA SER A 203 -11.00 -1.04 17.67
C SER A 203 -11.83 0.24 17.58
N ARG A 204 -11.61 1.07 16.55
CA ARG A 204 -12.26 2.38 16.38
C ARG A 204 -13.53 2.36 15.54
N TRP A 205 -13.85 1.29 14.80
CA TRP A 205 -15.00 1.24 13.89
C TRP A 205 -16.03 0.15 14.19
N GLU A 206 -15.69 -0.86 15.00
CA GLU A 206 -16.61 -1.92 15.44
C GLU A 206 -17.81 -1.35 16.23
N TRP A 207 -17.59 -0.31 17.05
CA TRP A 207 -18.66 0.42 17.72
C TRP A 207 -19.65 1.11 16.76
N ARG A 208 -19.23 1.54 15.57
CA ARG A 208 -20.14 2.17 14.59
C ARG A 208 -21.00 1.15 13.83
N ARG A 209 -20.48 -0.06 13.57
CA ARG A 209 -21.28 -1.15 12.96
C ARG A 209 -22.32 -1.72 13.92
N LEU A 210 -22.02 -1.78 15.22
CA LEU A 210 -22.95 -2.29 16.23
C LEU A 210 -24.16 -1.36 16.45
N TRP A 211 -24.03 -0.05 16.18
CA TRP A 211 -25.11 0.94 16.35
C TRP A 211 -25.82 1.32 15.06
N SER A 212 -25.37 0.88 13.88
CA SER A 212 -26.07 1.15 12.61
C SER A 212 -27.26 0.21 12.33
N TRP A 213 -27.54 -0.71 13.25
CA TRP A 213 -28.65 -1.67 13.21
C TRP A 213 -29.71 -1.41 14.30
N TRP A 214 -29.65 -0.26 14.97
CA TRP A 214 -30.61 0.24 15.95
C TRP A 214 -31.05 1.66 15.60
#